data_AF-A0A956C815-F1
#
_entry.id   AF-A0A956C815-F1
#
_cell.length_a   1.000
_cell.length_b   1.000
_cell.length_c   1.000
_cell.angle_alpha   90.00
_cell.angle_beta   90.00
_cell.angle_gamma   90.00
#
_symmetry.space_group_name_H-M   'P 1'
#
loop_
_entity.id
_entity.type
_entity.pdbx_description
1 polymer ?
#
loop_
_entity_poly.entity_id
_entity_poly.type
_entity_poly.pdbx_seq_one_letter_code
_entity_poly.pdbx_strand_id
1 'polypeptide(L)'
;PKSDPSLANLAAVKPAELLPPFVFLFDARDGADVDRAIAPGGVERDTSPQYLRCARFQSELEWVTRDLVPSQPGKQANRFLAFPSGMSGLTESGVIRQVAFTRGARRALYLSHSADEIAVGDAATFHPATQRHFTLSGSSPVGIVVTADGRKAYVSYESSPFVSVIDTSAYATDGALPAPSYVPYAYEEVKDIPQVGVAFGAKVLTRVVRDIADKPALRETAQIPLFVDTMDPELRRGKVLFSSANPDKYPVSANRLGACASCHPDGSTDGSMWGTMEGERRTMSLRGGVGGRGWLHAQGTHVDALEFAVVIGAERLGGTLGDADARALARYVAWGIPKLQSPPTDRARVERGRAVFKRACAGCHEGERATSGHADPASPWGGGDEKGPGLYDVGTATDDARVILAPFFESLFSPAEATVLRAIRGDRDLGAADPVQKTLDFRARPDRKKSEFKAPSLVNVWDNAIFFHDGRYDRIEDAVHHIVTRLGLPLSPDDERDVIEYLRTM
;
A
#
# COMPACT_ATOMS: atom_id res chain seq x y z
N PRO A 1 -15.56 -3.95 -13.68
CA PRO A 1 -16.79 -3.52 -14.38
C PRO A 1 -16.70 -3.70 -15.92
N LYS A 2 -17.19 -4.83 -16.45
CA LYS A 2 -17.25 -5.06 -17.91
C LYS A 2 -18.66 -5.25 -18.48
N SER A 3 -19.72 -5.36 -17.65
CA SER A 3 -21.02 -5.86 -18.13
C SER A 3 -22.24 -4.95 -17.94
N ASP A 4 -22.17 -3.81 -17.21
CA ASP A 4 -23.30 -2.88 -17.06
C ASP A 4 -22.94 -1.43 -17.49
N PRO A 5 -23.58 -0.89 -18.56
CA PRO A 5 -23.37 0.49 -19.02
C PRO A 5 -23.72 1.58 -18.00
N SER A 6 -24.59 1.30 -17.02
CA SER A 6 -24.95 2.25 -15.96
C SER A 6 -23.83 2.45 -14.92
N LEU A 7 -22.91 1.47 -14.83
CA LEU A 7 -21.75 1.45 -13.93
C LEU A 7 -20.51 2.10 -14.55
N ALA A 8 -20.58 2.48 -15.84
CA ALA A 8 -19.59 3.35 -16.49
C ALA A 8 -19.53 4.76 -15.89
N ASN A 9 -20.52 5.12 -15.05
CA ASN A 9 -20.66 6.43 -14.42
C ASN A 9 -20.09 6.52 -12.99
N LEU A 10 -19.50 5.46 -12.44
CA LEU A 10 -18.77 5.55 -11.16
C LEU A 10 -17.47 6.32 -11.41
N ALA A 11 -17.43 7.59 -11.01
CA ALA A 11 -16.30 8.47 -11.30
C ALA A 11 -15.18 8.29 -10.26
N ALA A 12 -15.54 8.03 -8.99
CA ALA A 12 -14.61 8.00 -7.86
C ALA A 12 -14.41 6.62 -7.22
N VAL A 13 -15.28 5.65 -7.49
CA VAL A 13 -15.28 4.33 -6.82
C VAL A 13 -15.17 3.21 -7.85
N LYS A 14 -13.95 2.84 -8.24
CA LYS A 14 -13.68 1.71 -9.14
C LYS A 14 -12.80 0.65 -8.48
N PRO A 15 -12.87 -0.62 -8.92
CA PRO A 15 -11.82 -1.59 -8.62
C PRO A 15 -10.45 -0.99 -8.96
N ALA A 16 -9.47 -1.19 -8.08
CA ALA A 16 -8.14 -0.58 -8.11
C ALA A 16 -8.00 0.94 -7.86
N GLU A 17 -9.09 1.70 -7.86
CA GLU A 17 -9.10 3.11 -7.41
C GLU A 17 -9.52 3.22 -5.93
N LEU A 18 -10.05 2.13 -5.36
CA LEU A 18 -10.48 1.97 -3.96
C LEU A 18 -9.33 1.75 -2.95
N LEU A 19 -8.06 1.87 -3.38
CA LEU A 19 -6.86 1.76 -2.55
C LEU A 19 -5.87 2.87 -2.92
N PRO A 20 -4.95 3.31 -2.04
CA PRO A 20 -5.07 3.58 -0.62
C PRO A 20 -4.50 4.97 -0.19
N PRO A 21 -4.76 6.11 -0.88
CA PRO A 21 -4.57 7.38 -0.13
C PRO A 21 -5.79 8.28 0.01
N PHE A 22 -6.78 8.23 -0.89
CA PHE A 22 -7.50 9.48 -1.16
C PHE A 22 -8.93 9.61 -0.65
N VAL A 23 -9.43 8.62 0.08
CA VAL A 23 -10.75 8.73 0.75
C VAL A 23 -10.60 9.19 2.22
N PHE A 24 -9.37 9.41 2.69
CA PHE A 24 -9.02 9.73 4.08
C PHE A 24 -8.70 11.23 4.31
N LEU A 25 -9.38 12.14 3.62
CA LEU A 25 -9.11 13.58 3.78
C LEU A 25 -9.45 14.11 5.19
N PHE A 26 -10.12 13.31 6.01
CA PHE A 26 -10.45 13.65 7.39
C PHE A 26 -10.26 12.41 8.24
N ASP A 27 -9.24 12.43 9.12
CA ASP A 27 -9.25 11.53 10.28
C ASP A 27 -10.48 11.91 11.11
N ALA A 28 -11.52 11.07 11.04
CA ALA A 28 -12.79 11.30 11.72
C ALA A 28 -12.77 10.78 13.17
N ARG A 29 -11.63 10.25 13.63
CA ARG A 29 -11.44 9.83 15.02
C ARG A 29 -11.26 11.07 15.91
N ASP A 30 -11.66 10.95 17.17
CA ASP A 30 -11.38 11.99 18.15
C ASP A 30 -9.86 12.11 18.33
N GLY A 31 -9.32 13.32 18.53
CA GLY A 31 -7.89 13.50 18.79
C GLY A 31 -7.41 12.79 20.06
N ALA A 32 -8.32 12.42 20.96
CA ALA A 32 -8.03 11.54 22.11
C ALA A 32 -7.89 10.05 21.73
N ASP A 33 -8.41 9.64 20.57
CA ASP A 33 -8.40 8.25 20.06
C ASP A 33 -7.22 8.00 19.09
N VAL A 34 -6.32 8.97 18.90
CA VAL A 34 -5.20 8.88 17.94
C VAL A 34 -3.88 8.88 18.70
N ASP A 35 -3.17 7.76 18.65
CA ASP A 35 -1.82 7.63 19.20
C ASP A 35 -0.74 7.96 18.17
N ARG A 36 0.43 8.41 18.64
CA ARG A 36 1.51 8.86 17.74
C ARG A 36 2.29 7.67 17.18
N ALA A 37 2.06 7.32 15.92
CA ALA A 37 2.85 6.31 15.22
C ALA A 37 4.15 6.90 14.65
N ILE A 38 5.29 6.65 15.31
CA ILE A 38 6.60 7.10 14.81
C ILE A 38 7.12 6.09 13.79
N ALA A 39 7.21 6.49 12.51
CA ALA A 39 7.90 5.69 11.51
C ALA A 39 9.43 5.68 11.75
N PRO A 40 10.09 4.51 11.92
CA PRO A 40 11.54 4.45 12.10
C PRO A 40 12.26 5.06 10.89
N GLY A 41 13.08 6.09 11.11
CA GLY A 41 13.83 6.78 10.06
C GLY A 41 13.07 7.92 9.36
N GLY A 42 11.82 8.19 9.73
CA GLY A 42 11.09 9.38 9.30
C GLY A 42 11.55 10.62 10.07
N VAL A 43 11.87 11.70 9.36
CA VAL A 43 11.95 13.03 9.97
C VAL A 43 10.52 13.57 10.03
N GLU A 44 9.82 13.32 11.14
CA GLU A 44 8.52 13.96 11.35
C GLU A 44 8.69 15.45 11.67
N ARG A 45 7.79 16.26 11.12
CA ARG A 45 7.66 17.67 11.52
C ARG A 45 7.00 17.73 12.90
N ASP A 46 7.31 18.78 13.66
CA ASP A 46 6.59 19.05 14.90
C ASP A 46 5.08 19.15 14.60
N THR A 47 4.25 18.47 15.39
CA THR A 47 2.78 18.50 15.27
C THR A 47 2.14 19.37 16.34
N SER A 48 2.95 20.11 17.12
CA SER A 48 2.44 20.99 18.16
C SER A 48 1.46 22.03 17.57
N PRO A 49 0.35 22.36 18.27
CA PRO A 49 -0.58 23.38 17.80
C PRO A 49 0.09 24.72 17.53
N GLN A 50 1.20 25.01 18.24
CA GLN A 50 1.98 26.22 18.06
C GLN A 50 2.79 26.19 16.77
N TYR A 51 3.48 25.09 16.47
CA TYR A 51 4.16 24.90 15.20
C TYR A 51 3.20 24.91 14.02
N LEU A 52 2.08 24.17 14.07
CA LEU A 52 1.09 24.14 12.99
C LEU A 52 0.50 25.53 12.68
N ARG A 53 0.23 26.34 13.72
CA ARG A 53 -0.22 27.75 13.56
C ARG A 53 0.86 28.64 12.94
N CYS A 54 2.13 28.43 13.31
CA CYS A 54 3.25 29.22 12.79
C CYS A 54 3.64 28.83 11.36
N ALA A 55 3.61 27.54 11.05
CA ALA A 55 4.08 26.99 9.78
C ALA A 55 3.19 27.39 8.59
N ARG A 56 1.93 27.81 8.84
CA ARG A 56 0.98 28.31 7.83
C ARG A 56 1.00 27.47 6.56
N PHE A 57 0.91 26.14 6.71
CA PHE A 57 0.88 25.24 5.56
C PHE A 57 -0.26 25.66 4.63
N GLN A 58 0.07 25.99 3.39
CA GLN A 58 -0.94 25.95 2.35
C GLN A 58 -1.31 24.48 2.21
N SER A 59 -2.60 24.17 2.18
CA SER A 59 -3.05 22.80 1.90
C SER A 59 -2.53 22.43 0.51
N GLU A 60 -1.54 21.54 0.46
CA GLU A 60 -0.96 20.99 -0.76
C GLU A 60 -1.52 19.59 -0.96
N LEU A 61 -2.37 19.42 -1.98
CA LEU A 61 -3.00 18.15 -2.32
C LEU A 61 -3.24 18.17 -3.82
N GLU A 62 -2.50 17.38 -4.59
CA GLU A 62 -2.63 17.38 -6.04
C GLU A 62 -2.71 15.97 -6.59
N TRP A 63 -3.74 15.72 -7.38
CA TRP A 63 -3.85 14.50 -8.18
C TRP A 63 -2.91 14.63 -9.37
N VAL A 64 -1.82 13.87 -9.38
CA VAL A 64 -0.77 13.97 -10.41
C VAL A 64 -1.06 13.17 -11.69
N THR A 65 -2.30 12.69 -11.85
CA THR A 65 -2.76 12.09 -13.10
C THR A 65 -2.65 13.11 -14.23
N ARG A 66 -1.92 12.74 -15.29
CA ARG A 66 -1.62 13.62 -16.42
C ARG A 66 -2.62 13.43 -17.54
N ASP A 67 -3.56 14.35 -17.64
CA ASP A 67 -4.40 14.47 -18.83
C ASP A 67 -3.95 15.64 -19.70
N LEU A 68 -3.38 15.33 -20.87
CA LEU A 68 -3.10 16.37 -21.86
C LEU A 68 -4.42 16.89 -22.43
N VAL A 69 -4.57 18.21 -22.51
CA VAL A 69 -5.78 18.86 -23.05
C VAL A 69 -5.76 18.76 -24.57
N PRO A 70 -6.61 17.95 -25.22
CA PRO A 70 -6.55 17.73 -26.67
C PRO A 70 -6.69 19.02 -27.49
N SER A 71 -7.56 19.94 -27.07
CA SER A 71 -7.76 21.22 -27.76
C SER A 71 -6.66 22.26 -27.50
N GLN A 72 -5.77 22.03 -26.53
CA GLN A 72 -4.74 23.00 -26.11
C GLN A 72 -3.37 22.32 -25.97
N PRO A 73 -2.64 22.13 -27.09
CA PRO A 73 -1.32 21.49 -27.08
C PRO A 73 -0.36 22.14 -26.08
N GLY A 74 0.35 21.30 -25.31
CA GLY A 74 1.28 21.78 -24.29
C GLY A 74 0.60 22.27 -23.00
N LYS A 75 -0.66 21.92 -22.80
CA LYS A 75 -1.38 22.09 -21.54
C LYS A 75 -1.80 20.73 -21.00
N GLN A 76 -1.69 20.57 -19.69
CA GLN A 76 -2.26 19.43 -18.99
C GLN A 76 -3.28 19.91 -17.95
N ALA A 77 -4.21 19.04 -17.60
CA ALA A 77 -5.15 19.23 -16.51
C ALA A 77 -5.03 18.07 -15.53
N ASN A 78 -5.29 18.40 -14.27
CA ASN A 78 -5.35 17.46 -13.17
C ASN A 78 -6.82 17.44 -12.69
N ARG A 79 -7.47 16.27 -12.73
CA ARG A 79 -8.86 16.13 -12.28
C ARG A 79 -8.97 16.17 -10.75
N PHE A 80 -10.17 16.41 -10.25
CA PHE A 80 -10.55 16.39 -8.84
C PHE A 80 -9.90 17.54 -8.02
N LEU A 81 -9.98 17.49 -6.69
CA LEU A 81 -9.43 18.50 -5.77
C LEU A 81 -7.90 18.56 -5.90
N ALA A 82 -7.41 19.55 -6.64
CA ALA A 82 -5.99 19.77 -6.87
C ALA A 82 -5.59 21.18 -6.42
N PHE A 83 -4.87 21.26 -5.31
CA PHE A 83 -4.12 22.43 -4.85
C PHE A 83 -2.68 22.28 -5.32
N PRO A 84 -2.18 23.21 -6.15
CA PRO A 84 -0.87 23.09 -6.76
C PRO A 84 0.21 22.98 -5.67
N SER A 85 0.99 21.91 -5.72
CA SER A 85 2.19 21.77 -4.91
C SER A 85 3.41 22.03 -5.78
N GLY A 86 4.40 22.72 -5.20
CA GLY A 86 5.73 22.82 -5.80
C GLY A 86 6.41 21.46 -5.90
N MET A 87 6.08 20.50 -5.05
CA MET A 87 6.72 19.17 -5.01
C MET A 87 6.03 18.12 -5.90
N SER A 88 4.78 18.35 -6.29
CA SER A 88 4.04 17.42 -7.15
C SER A 88 4.55 17.44 -8.59
N GLY A 89 5.01 16.28 -9.08
CA GLY A 89 5.44 16.09 -10.45
C GLY A 89 4.35 16.38 -11.50
N LEU A 90 4.73 16.42 -12.78
CA LEU A 90 3.78 16.56 -13.90
C LEU A 90 3.14 15.22 -14.32
N THR A 91 3.74 14.12 -13.88
CA THR A 91 3.24 12.75 -14.00
C THR A 91 3.40 12.04 -12.67
N GLU A 92 2.55 11.03 -12.45
CA GLU A 92 2.62 10.14 -11.30
C GLU A 92 4.03 9.57 -11.11
N SER A 93 4.46 9.47 -9.86
CA SER A 93 5.69 8.77 -9.46
C SER A 93 5.40 7.94 -8.22
N GLY A 94 6.19 6.89 -8.00
CA GLY A 94 6.10 6.09 -6.77
C GLY A 94 6.74 6.80 -5.58
N VAL A 95 6.72 6.11 -4.43
CA VAL A 95 7.24 6.67 -3.17
C VAL A 95 8.70 7.06 -3.31
N ILE A 96 8.99 8.35 -3.12
CA ILE A 96 10.35 8.88 -3.11
C ILE A 96 11.00 8.53 -1.77
N ARG A 97 12.08 7.73 -1.80
CA ARG A 97 12.83 7.36 -0.59
C ARG A 97 14.13 8.13 -0.41
N GLN A 98 14.63 8.74 -1.48
CA GLN A 98 15.88 9.50 -1.41
C GLN A 98 15.87 10.67 -2.38
N VAL A 99 16.62 11.70 -2.00
CA VAL A 99 16.97 12.82 -2.88
C VAL A 99 18.49 12.95 -2.95
N ALA A 100 19.01 13.22 -4.14
CA ALA A 100 20.37 13.69 -4.33
C ALA A 100 20.35 15.01 -5.11
N PHE A 101 21.38 15.83 -4.91
CA PHE A 101 21.52 17.11 -5.58
C PHE A 101 22.66 17.07 -6.58
N THR A 102 22.46 17.68 -7.74
CA THR A 102 23.55 17.89 -8.69
C THR A 102 24.55 18.91 -8.15
N ARG A 103 25.71 19.03 -8.80
CA ARG A 103 26.69 20.07 -8.47
C ARG A 103 26.02 21.46 -8.49
N GLY A 104 26.35 22.28 -7.49
CA GLY A 104 25.71 23.59 -7.28
C GLY A 104 24.26 23.55 -6.76
N ALA A 105 23.74 22.36 -6.44
CA ALA A 105 22.39 22.15 -5.88
C ALA A 105 21.26 22.81 -6.68
N ARG A 106 21.36 22.78 -8.02
CA ARG A 106 20.36 23.37 -8.92
C ARG A 106 19.31 22.39 -9.41
N ARG A 107 19.61 21.09 -9.41
CA ARG A 107 18.65 20.02 -9.68
C ARG A 107 18.61 19.05 -8.51
N ALA A 108 17.39 18.67 -8.15
CA ALA A 108 17.12 17.58 -7.23
C ALA A 108 16.75 16.34 -8.04
N LEU A 109 17.43 15.23 -7.76
CA LEU A 109 17.16 13.89 -8.31
C LEU A 109 16.40 13.12 -7.23
N TYR A 110 15.10 12.93 -7.44
CA TYR A 110 14.22 12.20 -6.52
C TYR A 110 14.15 10.75 -6.96
N LEU A 111 14.60 9.85 -6.09
CA LEU A 111 14.65 8.41 -6.34
C LEU A 111 13.36 7.75 -5.86
N SER A 112 12.57 7.27 -6.81
CA SER A 112 11.34 6.53 -6.55
C SER A 112 11.63 5.05 -6.39
N HIS A 113 11.34 4.50 -5.20
CA HIS A 113 11.62 3.10 -4.87
C HIS A 113 10.64 2.15 -5.55
N SER A 114 9.33 2.40 -5.46
CA SER A 114 8.33 1.48 -6.02
C SER A 114 8.19 1.59 -7.53
N ALA A 115 8.55 2.73 -8.13
CA ALA A 115 8.41 2.96 -9.57
C ALA A 115 9.71 2.81 -10.38
N ASP A 116 10.82 2.38 -9.77
CA ASP A 116 12.10 2.16 -10.46
C ASP A 116 12.56 3.39 -11.30
N GLU A 117 12.43 4.61 -10.79
CA GLU A 117 12.65 5.82 -11.60
C GLU A 117 13.30 6.98 -10.83
N ILE A 118 13.87 7.91 -11.59
CA ILE A 118 14.40 9.18 -11.11
C ILE A 118 13.53 10.32 -11.67
N ALA A 119 12.84 11.03 -10.78
CA ALA A 119 12.20 12.30 -11.09
C ALA A 119 13.21 13.44 -10.91
N VAL A 120 13.14 14.48 -11.73
CA VAL A 120 14.05 15.63 -11.65
C VAL A 120 13.27 16.91 -11.42
N GLY A 121 13.63 17.65 -10.36
CA GLY A 121 13.06 18.96 -10.05
C GLY A 121 14.11 20.06 -10.01
N ASP A 122 13.64 21.30 -10.10
CA ASP A 122 14.44 22.47 -9.74
C ASP A 122 14.53 22.54 -8.21
N ALA A 123 15.75 22.59 -7.68
CA ALA A 123 15.97 22.53 -6.23
C ALA A 123 15.63 23.85 -5.51
N ALA A 124 15.53 24.98 -6.24
CA ALA A 124 15.21 26.26 -5.64
C ALA A 124 13.69 26.51 -5.56
N THR A 125 12.95 26.03 -6.55
CA THR A 125 11.48 26.22 -6.62
C THR A 125 10.70 24.97 -6.28
N PHE A 126 11.38 23.82 -6.16
CA PHE A 126 10.84 22.47 -6.02
C PHE A 126 10.07 21.94 -7.25
N HIS A 127 9.76 22.80 -8.23
CA HIS A 127 8.97 22.44 -9.39
C HIS A 127 9.63 21.37 -10.27
N PRO A 128 8.82 20.50 -10.92
CA PRO A 128 9.34 19.51 -11.85
C PRO A 128 10.09 20.16 -13.02
N ALA A 129 11.26 19.62 -13.33
CA ALA A 129 12.07 20.05 -14.47
C ALA A 129 11.72 19.29 -15.75
N THR A 130 10.98 18.18 -15.63
CA THR A 130 10.60 17.30 -16.73
C THR A 130 9.16 16.84 -16.62
N GLN A 131 8.53 16.51 -17.74
CA GLN A 131 7.15 16.01 -17.78
C GLN A 131 7.05 14.57 -17.27
N ARG A 132 8.01 13.72 -17.66
CA ARG A 132 8.12 12.31 -17.29
C ARG A 132 9.43 12.07 -16.53
N HIS A 133 9.58 10.86 -16.00
CA HIS A 133 10.72 10.44 -15.19
C HIS A 133 11.70 9.57 -15.99
N PHE A 134 12.90 9.38 -15.45
CA PHE A 134 13.92 8.49 -16.02
C PHE A 134 13.79 7.09 -15.40
N THR A 135 13.43 6.09 -16.21
CA THR A 135 13.29 4.70 -15.76
C THR A 135 14.66 4.02 -15.63
N LEU A 136 14.89 3.39 -14.49
CA LEU A 136 16.09 2.63 -14.18
C LEU A 136 15.96 1.17 -14.63
N SER A 137 17.09 0.58 -15.03
CA SER A 137 17.13 -0.84 -15.41
C SER A 137 17.01 -1.79 -14.21
N GLY A 138 17.58 -1.43 -13.05
CA GLY A 138 17.44 -2.16 -11.79
C GLY A 138 16.11 -1.91 -11.08
N SER A 139 15.83 -2.69 -10.04
CA SER A 139 14.55 -2.70 -9.33
C SER A 139 14.63 -2.44 -7.84
N SER A 140 13.64 -1.71 -7.33
CA SER A 140 13.56 -1.26 -5.94
C SER A 140 14.79 -0.42 -5.55
N PRO A 141 15.05 0.72 -6.22
CA PRO A 141 16.21 1.56 -5.91
C PRO A 141 16.10 2.16 -4.50
N VAL A 142 17.20 2.11 -3.75
CA VAL A 142 17.28 2.53 -2.33
C VAL A 142 18.34 3.60 -2.07
N GLY A 143 19.24 3.79 -3.03
CA GLY A 143 20.43 4.64 -2.90
C GLY A 143 20.63 5.49 -4.14
N ILE A 144 20.89 6.80 -4.01
CA ILE A 144 21.46 7.63 -5.08
C ILE A 144 22.52 8.59 -4.54
N VAL A 145 23.68 8.64 -5.20
CA VAL A 145 24.75 9.61 -4.89
C VAL A 145 25.32 10.21 -6.16
N VAL A 146 25.57 11.51 -6.16
CA VAL A 146 26.17 12.25 -7.28
C VAL A 146 27.66 12.47 -7.00
N THR A 147 28.50 12.25 -8.02
CA THR A 147 29.95 12.50 -7.96
C THR A 147 30.28 13.98 -7.74
N ALA A 148 31.46 14.25 -7.18
CA ALA A 148 31.89 15.63 -6.88
C ALA A 148 32.01 16.53 -8.13
N ASP A 149 32.35 15.95 -9.28
CA ASP A 149 32.36 16.68 -10.56
C ASP A 149 30.96 16.84 -11.17
N GLY A 150 29.94 16.21 -10.58
CA GLY A 150 28.55 16.26 -11.02
C GLY A 150 28.25 15.44 -12.28
N ARG A 151 29.22 14.74 -12.87
CA ARG A 151 29.08 14.10 -14.19
C ARG A 151 28.48 12.71 -14.14
N LYS A 152 28.53 12.06 -12.98
CA LYS A 152 27.92 10.75 -12.74
C LYS A 152 27.07 10.72 -11.47
N ALA A 153 26.06 9.88 -11.47
CA ALA A 153 25.42 9.38 -10.26
C ALA A 153 25.49 7.85 -10.19
N TYR A 154 25.46 7.32 -8.97
CA TYR A 154 25.42 5.89 -8.70
C TYR A 154 24.11 5.56 -8.01
N VAL A 155 23.40 4.54 -8.50
CA VAL A 155 22.13 4.08 -7.94
C VAL A 155 22.26 2.65 -7.46
N SER A 156 21.91 2.39 -6.21
CA SER A 156 21.85 1.05 -5.63
C SER A 156 20.42 0.56 -5.47
N TYR A 157 20.27 -0.76 -5.44
CA TYR A 157 18.98 -1.44 -5.49
C TYR A 157 18.87 -2.46 -4.37
N GLU A 158 17.64 -2.65 -3.89
CA GLU A 158 17.30 -3.71 -2.96
C GLU A 158 17.16 -5.08 -3.67
N SER A 159 16.72 -5.05 -4.93
CA SER A 159 16.33 -6.25 -5.69
C SER A 159 17.17 -6.47 -6.95
N SER A 160 18.31 -5.77 -7.08
CA SER A 160 19.24 -5.97 -8.21
C SER A 160 20.69 -6.09 -7.73
N PRO A 161 21.47 -7.07 -8.23
CA PRO A 161 22.81 -7.38 -7.71
C PRO A 161 23.90 -6.48 -8.34
N PHE A 162 23.57 -5.25 -8.71
CA PHE A 162 24.47 -4.30 -9.35
C PHE A 162 24.18 -2.86 -8.90
N VAL A 163 25.11 -1.95 -9.20
CA VAL A 163 24.91 -0.50 -9.09
C VAL A 163 24.85 0.10 -10.49
N SER A 164 23.84 0.91 -10.77
CA SER A 164 23.75 1.63 -12.06
C SER A 164 24.59 2.90 -12.03
N VAL A 165 25.30 3.16 -13.11
CA VAL A 165 26.08 4.39 -13.33
C VAL A 165 25.30 5.28 -14.30
N ILE A 166 24.78 6.38 -13.77
CA ILE A 166 23.96 7.35 -14.52
C ILE A 166 24.83 8.52 -14.94
N ASP A 167 24.80 8.86 -16.23
CA ASP A 167 25.38 10.10 -16.76
C ASP A 167 24.49 11.29 -16.35
N THR A 168 25.10 12.22 -15.63
CA THR A 168 24.47 13.46 -15.15
C THR A 168 25.18 14.70 -15.72
N SER A 169 25.99 14.54 -16.77
CA SER A 169 26.82 15.62 -17.33
C SER A 169 26.01 16.83 -17.80
N ALA A 170 24.77 16.62 -18.23
CA ALA A 170 23.83 17.69 -18.60
C ALA A 170 23.52 18.66 -17.44
N TYR A 171 23.80 18.25 -16.20
CA TYR A 171 23.53 19.01 -14.97
C TYR A 171 24.78 19.36 -14.18
N ALA A 172 25.98 19.07 -14.72
CA ALA A 172 27.25 19.17 -14.01
C ALA A 172 27.90 20.56 -14.10
N THR A 173 27.60 21.32 -15.15
CA THR A 173 28.28 22.59 -15.44
C THR A 173 27.64 23.74 -14.65
N ASP A 174 28.42 24.35 -13.76
CA ASP A 174 28.01 25.51 -12.97
C ASP A 174 27.61 26.67 -13.91
N GLY A 175 26.42 27.25 -13.69
CA GLY A 175 25.89 28.36 -14.49
C GLY A 175 25.32 27.98 -15.88
N ALA A 176 25.43 26.72 -16.32
CA ALA A 176 24.81 26.27 -17.57
C ALA A 176 23.32 25.95 -17.43
N LEU A 177 22.86 25.71 -16.20
CA LEU A 177 21.45 25.47 -15.92
C LEU A 177 20.66 26.78 -15.97
N PRO A 178 19.42 26.75 -16.48
CA PRO A 178 18.58 27.93 -16.52
C PRO A 178 18.29 28.46 -15.09
N ALA A 179 17.88 29.71 -15.03
CA ALA A 179 17.35 30.35 -13.83
C ALA A 179 16.23 29.49 -13.19
N PRO A 180 15.91 29.69 -11.89
CA PRO A 180 14.84 28.94 -11.23
C PRO A 180 13.57 28.89 -12.09
N SER A 181 13.12 27.67 -12.42
CA SER A 181 11.97 27.45 -13.28
C SER A 181 10.71 27.22 -12.47
N TYR A 182 9.59 27.78 -12.93
CA TYR A 182 8.27 27.57 -12.36
C TYR A 182 7.37 26.92 -13.40
N VAL A 183 6.45 26.06 -12.97
CA VAL A 183 5.37 25.56 -13.84
C VAL A 183 4.16 26.47 -13.66
N PRO A 184 3.79 27.27 -14.67
CA PRO A 184 2.61 28.11 -14.59
C PRO A 184 1.36 27.23 -14.47
N TYR A 185 0.46 27.62 -13.57
CA TYR A 185 -0.82 26.94 -13.36
C TYR A 185 -2.00 27.93 -13.34
N ALA A 186 -3.19 27.42 -13.59
CA ALA A 186 -4.44 28.17 -13.48
C ALA A 186 -5.58 27.27 -13.01
N TYR A 187 -6.66 27.89 -12.51
CA TYR A 187 -7.94 27.22 -12.32
C TYR A 187 -8.92 27.69 -13.38
N GLU A 188 -9.38 26.78 -14.22
CA GLU A 188 -10.29 27.09 -15.32
C GLU A 188 -11.19 25.91 -15.68
N GLU A 189 -12.24 26.19 -16.45
CA GLU A 189 -13.08 25.16 -17.03
C GLU A 189 -12.43 24.63 -18.31
N VAL A 190 -12.16 23.33 -18.37
CA VAL A 190 -11.60 22.66 -19.54
C VAL A 190 -12.66 21.75 -20.13
N LYS A 191 -13.22 22.13 -21.30
CA LYS A 191 -14.32 21.38 -21.93
C LYS A 191 -13.96 19.92 -22.24
N ASP A 192 -12.72 19.68 -22.64
CA ASP A 192 -12.24 18.33 -22.99
C ASP A 192 -12.10 17.42 -21.76
N ILE A 193 -11.91 18.02 -20.57
CA ILE A 193 -11.64 17.32 -19.31
C ILE A 193 -12.49 18.02 -18.22
N PRO A 194 -13.82 17.79 -18.22
CA PRO A 194 -14.70 18.43 -17.26
C PRO A 194 -14.42 17.93 -15.84
N GLN A 195 -14.63 18.80 -14.85
CA GLN A 195 -14.58 18.40 -13.44
C GLN A 195 -15.78 17.52 -13.12
N VAL A 196 -15.53 16.35 -12.51
CA VAL A 196 -16.57 15.37 -12.15
C VAL A 196 -16.47 15.07 -10.65
N GLY A 197 -17.61 14.96 -9.97
CA GLY A 197 -17.66 14.52 -8.57
C GLY A 197 -17.19 15.53 -7.51
N VAL A 198 -17.10 16.83 -7.82
CA VAL A 198 -16.75 17.88 -6.85
C VAL A 198 -17.90 18.88 -6.71
N ALA A 199 -18.53 18.94 -5.54
CA ALA A 199 -19.70 19.78 -5.27
C ALA A 199 -19.40 21.30 -5.26
N PHE A 200 -18.13 21.71 -5.26
CA PHE A 200 -17.71 23.09 -4.98
C PHE A 200 -17.12 23.86 -6.19
N GLY A 201 -17.13 23.30 -7.41
CA GLY A 201 -16.74 24.07 -8.60
C GLY A 201 -16.51 23.25 -9.87
N ALA A 202 -16.69 23.91 -11.02
CA ALA A 202 -16.49 23.33 -12.36
C ALA A 202 -15.04 23.45 -12.88
N LYS A 203 -14.17 24.17 -12.15
CA LYS A 203 -12.79 24.44 -12.56
C LYS A 203 -11.85 23.31 -12.15
N VAL A 204 -10.89 23.01 -13.02
CA VAL A 204 -9.78 22.07 -12.79
C VAL A 204 -8.46 22.83 -12.69
N LEU A 205 -7.47 22.25 -12.01
CA LEU A 205 -6.10 22.74 -12.04
C LEU A 205 -5.50 22.41 -13.41
N THR A 206 -4.98 23.42 -14.10
CA THR A 206 -4.25 23.24 -15.36
C THR A 206 -2.81 23.71 -15.21
N ARG A 207 -1.91 23.10 -15.98
CA ARG A 207 -0.49 23.43 -16.03
C ARG A 207 -0.03 23.63 -17.47
N VAL A 208 0.81 24.63 -17.69
CA VAL A 208 1.47 24.86 -18.98
C VAL A 208 2.76 24.06 -19.03
N VAL A 209 2.83 23.06 -19.92
CA VAL A 209 3.94 22.10 -20.01
C VAL A 209 4.70 22.14 -21.34
N ARG A 210 4.27 22.97 -22.30
CA ARG A 210 4.88 23.07 -23.64
C ARG A 210 6.40 23.28 -23.61
N ASP A 211 6.86 24.13 -22.70
CA ASP A 211 8.27 24.55 -22.64
C ASP A 211 9.07 23.73 -21.60
N ILE A 212 8.49 22.62 -21.10
CA ILE A 212 9.10 21.72 -20.14
C ILE A 212 9.60 20.48 -20.88
N ALA A 213 10.86 20.12 -20.65
CA ALA A 213 11.47 18.94 -21.26
C ALA A 213 10.65 17.67 -20.97
N ASP A 214 10.52 16.80 -21.96
CA ASP A 214 9.68 15.62 -21.81
C ASP A 214 10.27 14.59 -20.82
N LYS A 215 11.57 14.30 -20.90
CA LYS A 215 12.29 13.39 -19.99
C LYS A 215 13.58 14.02 -19.46
N PRO A 216 14.11 13.52 -18.33
CA PRO A 216 15.42 13.93 -17.85
C PRO A 216 16.53 13.63 -18.85
N ALA A 217 17.51 14.52 -18.92
CA ALA A 217 18.75 14.33 -19.67
C ALA A 217 19.70 13.42 -18.87
N LEU A 218 19.21 12.23 -18.55
CA LEU A 218 19.91 11.17 -17.84
C LEU A 218 20.05 9.96 -18.77
N ARG A 219 21.15 9.23 -18.60
CA ARG A 219 21.36 7.96 -19.30
C ARG A 219 22.10 6.99 -18.40
N GLU A 220 21.62 5.77 -18.31
CA GLU A 220 22.39 4.69 -17.69
C GLU A 220 23.51 4.27 -18.64
N THR A 221 24.76 4.37 -18.18
CA THR A 221 25.96 4.16 -19.00
C THR A 221 26.69 2.87 -18.69
N ALA A 222 26.52 2.33 -17.49
CA ALA A 222 27.11 1.08 -17.07
C ALA A 222 26.36 0.50 -15.87
N GLN A 223 26.56 -0.80 -15.64
CA GLN A 223 26.20 -1.51 -14.42
C GLN A 223 27.47 -2.07 -13.80
N ILE A 224 27.67 -1.83 -12.51
CA ILE A 224 28.76 -2.39 -11.73
C ILE A 224 28.21 -3.60 -10.96
N PRO A 225 28.57 -4.84 -11.33
CA PRO A 225 28.10 -6.02 -10.59
C PRO A 225 28.63 -5.99 -9.16
N LEU A 226 27.78 -6.31 -8.18
CA LEU A 226 28.14 -6.36 -6.76
C LEU A 226 28.40 -7.79 -6.30
N PHE A 227 27.51 -8.72 -6.64
CA PHE A 227 27.58 -10.11 -6.22
C PHE A 227 26.82 -11.02 -7.18
N VAL A 228 27.06 -12.33 -7.08
CA VAL A 228 26.22 -13.34 -7.75
C VAL A 228 24.99 -13.57 -6.88
N ASP A 229 23.81 -13.34 -7.45
CA ASP A 229 22.55 -13.57 -6.74
C ASP A 229 22.34 -15.06 -6.49
N THR A 230 22.33 -15.47 -5.22
CA THR A 230 22.13 -16.86 -4.80
C THR A 230 20.65 -17.18 -4.55
N MET A 231 19.76 -16.19 -4.63
CA MET A 231 18.33 -16.43 -4.52
C MET A 231 17.85 -17.20 -5.76
N ASP A 232 16.94 -18.15 -5.55
CA ASP A 232 16.25 -18.80 -6.66
C ASP A 232 15.65 -17.73 -7.61
N PRO A 233 15.89 -17.83 -8.94
CA PRO A 233 15.49 -16.77 -9.87
C PRO A 233 13.98 -16.47 -9.88
N GLU A 234 13.14 -17.48 -9.63
CA GLU A 234 11.69 -17.30 -9.55
C GLU A 234 11.31 -16.56 -8.26
N LEU A 235 11.92 -16.90 -7.12
CA LEU A 235 11.76 -16.13 -5.87
C LEU A 235 12.26 -14.69 -6.01
N ARG A 236 13.39 -14.47 -6.69
CA ARG A 236 13.90 -13.12 -6.98
C ARG A 236 12.91 -12.33 -7.82
N ARG A 237 12.37 -12.95 -8.88
CA ARG A 237 11.35 -12.34 -9.72
C ARG A 237 10.11 -11.97 -8.90
N GLY A 238 9.62 -12.88 -8.06
CA GLY A 238 8.50 -12.61 -7.16
C GLY A 238 8.76 -11.47 -6.19
N LYS A 239 9.96 -11.37 -5.61
CA LYS A 239 10.35 -10.24 -4.75
C LYS A 239 10.32 -8.91 -5.50
N VAL A 240 10.86 -8.87 -6.73
CA VAL A 240 10.82 -7.67 -7.59
C VAL A 240 9.37 -7.23 -7.85
N LEU A 241 8.50 -8.17 -8.22
CA LEU A 241 7.09 -7.88 -8.49
C LEU A 241 6.36 -7.39 -7.23
N PHE A 242 6.65 -7.98 -6.07
CA PHE A 242 6.03 -7.61 -4.79
C PHE A 242 6.28 -6.13 -4.41
N SER A 243 7.46 -5.61 -4.74
CA SER A 243 7.86 -4.23 -4.43
C SER A 243 7.60 -3.24 -5.57
N SER A 244 7.12 -3.70 -6.73
CA SER A 244 6.95 -2.85 -7.91
C SER A 244 5.54 -2.27 -8.03
N ALA A 245 5.51 -0.96 -8.25
CA ALA A 245 4.37 -0.19 -8.75
C ALA A 245 4.64 0.34 -10.17
N ASN A 246 5.72 -0.05 -10.85
CA ASN A 246 6.01 0.49 -12.20
C ASN A 246 5.20 -0.26 -13.29
N PRO A 247 4.10 0.30 -13.83
CA PRO A 247 3.29 -0.39 -14.83
C PRO A 247 4.02 -0.63 -16.16
N ASP A 248 5.01 0.21 -16.49
CA ASP A 248 5.75 0.10 -17.75
C ASP A 248 6.74 -1.07 -17.74
N LYS A 249 7.22 -1.46 -16.55
CA LYS A 249 8.23 -2.50 -16.36
C LYS A 249 7.61 -3.81 -15.88
N TYR A 250 6.70 -3.71 -14.92
CA TYR A 250 6.03 -4.83 -14.28
C TYR A 250 4.57 -4.46 -14.02
N PRO A 251 3.60 -4.89 -14.86
CA PRO A 251 2.20 -4.47 -14.79
C PRO A 251 1.44 -5.14 -13.63
N VAL A 252 2.00 -5.11 -12.42
CA VAL A 252 1.40 -5.54 -11.14
C VAL A 252 0.31 -4.55 -10.70
N SER A 253 0.53 -3.26 -10.98
CA SER A 253 -0.38 -2.16 -10.68
C SER A 253 -0.64 -1.34 -11.94
N ALA A 254 -1.81 -0.69 -12.01
CA ALA A 254 -2.16 0.26 -13.05
C ALA A 254 -1.51 1.64 -12.85
N ASN A 255 -1.05 1.95 -11.63
CA ASN A 255 -0.46 3.23 -11.26
C ASN A 255 0.87 3.07 -10.51
N ARG A 256 1.61 4.17 -10.38
CA ARG A 256 2.93 4.21 -9.73
C ARG A 256 2.90 4.25 -8.20
N LEU A 257 1.72 4.36 -7.60
CA LEU A 257 1.54 4.62 -6.16
C LEU A 257 1.41 3.32 -5.34
N GLY A 258 0.78 2.29 -5.90
CA GLY A 258 0.48 1.04 -5.19
C GLY A 258 1.34 -0.14 -5.61
N ALA A 259 2.02 -0.77 -4.66
CA ALA A 259 2.64 -2.11 -4.77
C ALA A 259 2.16 -2.99 -3.61
N CYS A 260 2.41 -4.30 -3.65
CA CYS A 260 2.13 -5.18 -2.50
C CYS A 260 2.89 -4.71 -1.26
N ALA A 261 4.15 -4.29 -1.43
CA ALA A 261 4.99 -3.74 -0.38
C ALA A 261 4.51 -2.39 0.19
N SER A 262 3.59 -1.67 -0.49
CA SER A 262 3.03 -0.42 0.03
C SER A 262 2.19 -0.67 1.29
N CYS A 263 1.32 -1.70 1.26
CA CYS A 263 0.56 -2.11 2.44
C CYS A 263 1.33 -3.12 3.30
N HIS A 264 2.17 -3.96 2.66
CA HIS A 264 2.92 -5.03 3.34
C HIS A 264 4.44 -4.79 3.32
N PRO A 265 4.96 -3.71 3.95
CA PRO A 265 6.38 -3.37 3.92
C PRO A 265 7.22 -4.50 4.54
N ASP A 266 8.16 -5.06 3.77
CA ASP A 266 8.95 -6.25 4.13
C ASP A 266 8.12 -7.46 4.60
N GLY A 267 6.87 -7.54 4.12
CA GLY A 267 5.90 -8.56 4.51
C GLY A 267 5.20 -8.30 5.85
N SER A 268 5.42 -7.14 6.49
CA SER A 268 4.65 -6.73 7.67
C SER A 268 3.30 -6.12 7.30
N THR A 269 2.77 -5.26 8.16
CA THR A 269 1.61 -4.41 7.93
C THR A 269 2.06 -2.95 7.95
N ASP A 270 1.35 -2.10 7.22
CA ASP A 270 1.44 -0.64 7.27
C ASP A 270 0.78 -0.02 8.52
N GLY A 271 0.37 -0.85 9.48
CA GLY A 271 -0.36 -0.41 10.68
C GLY A 271 -1.70 0.29 10.38
N SER A 272 -2.24 0.13 9.17
CA SER A 272 -3.36 0.93 8.68
C SER A 272 -4.61 0.10 8.42
N MET A 273 -5.73 0.81 8.37
CA MET A 273 -7.06 0.30 8.06
C MET A 273 -7.51 0.76 6.68
N TRP A 274 -8.20 -0.10 5.95
CA TRP A 274 -8.61 0.15 4.58
C TRP A 274 -10.09 -0.17 4.37
N GLY A 275 -10.80 0.71 3.66
CA GLY A 275 -12.09 0.37 3.07
C GLY A 275 -11.84 -0.56 1.89
N THR A 276 -12.31 -1.81 1.97
CA THR A 276 -12.13 -2.80 0.90
C THR A 276 -13.47 -3.28 0.38
N MET A 277 -13.42 -4.02 -0.73
CA MET A 277 -14.57 -4.72 -1.29
C MET A 277 -15.26 -5.67 -0.31
N GLU A 278 -14.52 -6.16 0.70
CA GLU A 278 -15.01 -7.07 1.73
C GLU A 278 -15.41 -6.36 3.03
N GLY A 279 -15.37 -5.01 3.04
CA GLY A 279 -15.59 -4.19 4.23
C GLY A 279 -14.31 -3.49 4.72
N GLU A 280 -14.39 -2.86 5.88
CA GLU A 280 -13.26 -2.17 6.53
C GLU A 280 -12.31 -3.17 7.19
N ARG A 281 -11.06 -3.22 6.73
CA ARG A 281 -10.10 -4.26 7.13
C ARG A 281 -8.73 -3.65 7.37
N ARG A 282 -8.03 -4.12 8.40
CA ARG A 282 -6.60 -3.86 8.53
C ARG A 282 -5.80 -4.59 7.46
N THR A 283 -4.60 -4.08 7.21
CA THR A 283 -3.58 -4.88 6.53
C THR A 283 -3.14 -6.06 7.39
N MET A 284 -3.12 -7.26 6.80
CA MET A 284 -2.66 -8.49 7.48
C MET A 284 -1.15 -8.69 7.31
N SER A 285 -0.47 -9.24 8.31
CA SER A 285 0.96 -9.54 8.19
C SER A 285 1.19 -10.76 7.29
N LEU A 286 2.19 -10.68 6.42
CA LEU A 286 2.66 -11.77 5.54
C LEU A 286 3.97 -12.40 6.04
N ARG A 287 4.47 -12.00 7.21
CA ARG A 287 5.77 -12.46 7.75
C ARG A 287 5.87 -13.98 7.87
N GLY A 288 6.98 -14.55 7.43
CA GLY A 288 7.17 -16.00 7.36
C GLY A 288 6.41 -16.69 6.22
N GLY A 289 5.88 -15.92 5.27
CA GLY A 289 5.13 -16.40 4.12
C GLY A 289 3.70 -16.80 4.48
N VAL A 290 2.81 -16.79 3.48
CA VAL A 290 1.42 -17.25 3.65
C VAL A 290 1.26 -18.76 3.48
N GLY A 291 2.30 -19.46 3.02
CA GLY A 291 2.23 -20.88 2.77
C GLY A 291 2.02 -21.70 4.04
N GLY A 292 1.01 -22.57 4.02
CA GLY A 292 0.59 -23.38 5.16
C GLY A 292 -0.36 -22.65 6.11
N ARG A 293 -0.84 -21.45 5.76
CA ARG A 293 -1.88 -20.73 6.54
C ARG A 293 -3.31 -21.11 6.11
N GLY A 294 -3.44 -21.96 5.09
CA GLY A 294 -4.71 -22.35 4.50
C GLY A 294 -5.39 -21.20 3.77
N TRP A 295 -6.73 -21.15 3.82
CA TRP A 295 -7.50 -20.07 3.23
C TRP A 295 -7.03 -18.70 3.76
N LEU A 296 -6.85 -17.76 2.85
CA LEU A 296 -6.30 -16.43 3.07
C LEU A 296 -7.42 -15.38 3.23
N HIS A 297 -7.05 -14.17 3.68
CA HIS A 297 -7.93 -13.09 4.15
C HIS A 297 -8.65 -13.34 5.49
N ALA A 298 -9.20 -12.26 6.06
CA ALA A 298 -9.82 -12.24 7.38
C ALA A 298 -11.02 -13.19 7.49
N GLN A 299 -11.81 -13.34 6.42
CA GLN A 299 -12.96 -14.26 6.36
C GLN A 299 -12.67 -15.52 5.52
N GLY A 300 -11.40 -15.79 5.20
CA GLY A 300 -11.00 -16.97 4.42
C GLY A 300 -11.69 -17.02 3.04
N THR A 301 -11.59 -15.93 2.28
CA THR A 301 -12.26 -15.76 0.98
C THR A 301 -11.39 -16.16 -0.20
N HIS A 302 -10.09 -16.42 0.04
CA HIS A 302 -9.12 -16.76 -0.99
C HIS A 302 -8.45 -18.09 -0.70
N VAL A 303 -8.34 -18.96 -1.71
CA VAL A 303 -7.86 -20.33 -1.48
C VAL A 303 -6.35 -20.39 -1.29
N ASP A 304 -5.57 -19.61 -2.06
CA ASP A 304 -4.11 -19.67 -2.04
C ASP A 304 -3.44 -18.38 -2.54
N ALA A 305 -2.10 -18.36 -2.55
CA ALA A 305 -1.31 -17.21 -2.98
C ALA A 305 -1.39 -16.93 -4.50
N LEU A 306 -1.71 -17.93 -5.33
CA LEU A 306 -1.81 -17.75 -6.78
C LEU A 306 -3.13 -17.07 -7.15
N GLU A 307 -4.25 -17.53 -6.56
CA GLU A 307 -5.51 -16.84 -6.69
C GLU A 307 -5.36 -15.39 -6.23
N PHE A 308 -4.66 -15.16 -5.11
CA PHE A 308 -4.38 -13.82 -4.62
C PHE A 308 -3.60 -12.99 -5.65
N ALA A 309 -2.48 -13.49 -6.18
CA ALA A 309 -1.67 -12.76 -7.16
C ALA A 309 -2.46 -12.35 -8.42
N VAL A 310 -3.34 -13.23 -8.91
CA VAL A 310 -4.15 -12.98 -10.12
C VAL A 310 -5.35 -12.07 -9.83
N VAL A 311 -6.17 -12.46 -8.86
CA VAL A 311 -7.45 -11.80 -8.58
C VAL A 311 -7.22 -10.47 -7.88
N ILE A 312 -6.43 -10.46 -6.81
CA ILE A 312 -6.20 -9.25 -6.04
C ILE A 312 -5.30 -8.28 -6.81
N GLY A 313 -4.30 -8.75 -7.55
CA GLY A 313 -3.52 -7.88 -8.44
C GLY A 313 -4.43 -7.10 -9.42
N ALA A 314 -5.40 -7.77 -10.02
CA ALA A 314 -6.36 -7.13 -10.93
C ALA A 314 -7.41 -6.26 -10.20
N GLU A 315 -8.04 -6.77 -9.13
CA GLU A 315 -9.15 -6.11 -8.44
C GLU A 315 -8.71 -4.94 -7.55
N ARG A 316 -7.53 -5.03 -6.94
CA ARG A 316 -7.01 -4.03 -5.97
C ARG A 316 -5.95 -3.10 -6.56
N LEU A 317 -5.12 -3.58 -7.48
CA LEU A 317 -4.05 -2.75 -8.06
C LEU A 317 -4.30 -2.42 -9.54
N GLY A 318 -5.23 -3.11 -10.21
CA GLY A 318 -5.57 -2.86 -11.61
C GLY A 318 -4.54 -3.41 -12.59
N GLY A 319 -3.65 -4.27 -12.12
CA GLY A 319 -2.59 -4.86 -12.91
C GLY A 319 -3.08 -5.87 -13.96
N THR A 320 -2.20 -6.19 -14.90
CA THR A 320 -2.41 -7.16 -15.99
C THR A 320 -1.25 -8.15 -16.06
N LEU A 321 -0.79 -8.61 -14.91
CA LEU A 321 0.28 -9.61 -14.77
C LEU A 321 0.02 -10.85 -15.63
N GLY A 322 1.06 -11.30 -16.35
CA GLY A 322 1.02 -12.58 -17.06
C GLY A 322 1.25 -13.77 -16.14
N ASP A 323 0.86 -14.98 -16.58
CA ASP A 323 0.87 -16.20 -15.77
C ASP A 323 2.22 -16.53 -15.09
N ALA A 324 3.32 -16.36 -15.82
CA ALA A 324 4.66 -16.65 -15.28
C ALA A 324 5.02 -15.71 -14.12
N ASP A 325 4.70 -14.43 -14.26
CA ASP A 325 4.95 -13.44 -13.21
C ASP A 325 3.99 -13.60 -12.03
N ALA A 326 2.72 -13.94 -12.30
CA ALA A 326 1.75 -14.26 -11.24
C ALA A 326 2.22 -15.46 -10.40
N ARG A 327 2.77 -16.51 -11.02
CA ARG A 327 3.37 -17.66 -10.32
C ARG A 327 4.61 -17.28 -9.52
N ALA A 328 5.51 -16.49 -10.08
CA ALA A 328 6.68 -16.01 -9.35
C ALA A 328 6.29 -15.17 -8.13
N LEU A 329 5.35 -14.25 -8.28
CA LEU A 329 4.79 -13.44 -7.19
C LEU A 329 4.14 -14.33 -6.12
N ALA A 330 3.28 -15.28 -6.53
CA ALA A 330 2.63 -16.22 -5.63
C ALA A 330 3.65 -17.08 -4.85
N ARG A 331 4.71 -17.56 -5.51
CA ARG A 331 5.78 -18.33 -4.86
C ARG A 331 6.48 -17.49 -3.79
N TYR A 332 6.78 -16.23 -4.09
CA TYR A 332 7.41 -15.32 -3.13
C TYR A 332 6.49 -15.00 -1.94
N VAL A 333 5.21 -14.70 -2.19
CA VAL A 333 4.23 -14.43 -1.11
C VAL A 333 4.00 -15.67 -0.24
N ALA A 334 3.96 -16.86 -0.83
CA ALA A 334 3.80 -18.11 -0.10
C ALA A 334 5.03 -18.47 0.73
N TRP A 335 6.24 -18.36 0.17
CA TRP A 335 7.44 -19.00 0.72
C TRP A 335 8.68 -18.11 0.84
N GLY A 336 8.72 -16.98 0.13
CA GLY A 336 9.89 -16.11 0.03
C GLY A 336 9.97 -15.02 1.11
N ILE A 337 8.86 -14.67 1.77
CA ILE A 337 8.84 -13.67 2.84
C ILE A 337 9.37 -14.29 4.13
N PRO A 338 10.47 -13.76 4.71
CA PRO A 338 11.10 -14.37 5.88
C PRO A 338 10.27 -14.21 7.15
N LYS A 339 10.39 -15.17 8.06
CA LYS A 339 9.93 -15.06 9.45
C LYS A 339 10.92 -14.18 10.20
N LEU A 340 10.43 -13.24 11.03
CA LEU A 340 11.33 -12.48 11.89
C LEU A 340 11.87 -13.35 13.02
N GLN A 341 13.12 -13.07 13.41
CA GLN A 341 13.69 -13.60 14.63
C GLN A 341 12.85 -13.13 15.83
N SER A 342 12.45 -14.07 16.68
CA SER A 342 11.72 -13.78 17.91
C SER A 342 12.54 -12.86 18.83
N PRO A 343 11.92 -11.89 19.52
CA PRO A 343 12.58 -11.10 20.54
C PRO A 343 13.02 -11.98 21.73
N PRO A 344 13.92 -11.47 22.59
CA PRO A 344 14.24 -12.14 23.86
C PRO A 344 12.99 -12.39 24.70
N THR A 345 12.92 -13.58 25.31
CA THR A 345 11.78 -14.03 26.14
C THR A 345 12.25 -14.69 27.43
N ASP A 346 11.37 -14.70 28.44
CA ASP A 346 11.51 -15.51 29.66
C ASP A 346 11.09 -16.96 29.38
N ARG A 347 12.07 -17.86 29.39
CA ARG A 347 11.87 -19.28 29.10
C ARG A 347 10.83 -19.95 30.01
N ALA A 348 10.81 -19.63 31.31
CA ALA A 348 9.88 -20.26 32.24
C ALA A 348 8.44 -19.80 31.98
N ARG A 349 8.26 -18.52 31.61
CA ARG A 349 6.95 -17.99 31.18
C ARG A 349 6.51 -18.58 29.86
N VAL A 350 7.39 -18.70 28.87
CA VAL A 350 7.11 -19.33 27.57
C VAL A 350 6.63 -20.78 27.74
N GLU A 351 7.27 -21.56 28.61
CA GLU A 351 6.88 -22.95 28.87
C GLU A 351 5.46 -23.04 29.47
N ARG A 352 5.13 -22.18 30.45
CA ARG A 352 3.77 -22.09 31.01
C ARG A 352 2.76 -21.59 29.98
N GLY A 353 3.10 -20.53 29.26
CA GLY A 353 2.29 -19.92 28.21
C GLY A 353 1.93 -20.89 27.10
N ARG A 354 2.88 -21.73 26.67
CA ARG A 354 2.62 -22.80 25.71
C ARG A 354 1.58 -23.80 26.23
N ALA A 355 1.63 -24.16 27.51
CA ALA A 355 0.65 -25.05 28.12
C ALA A 355 -0.73 -24.40 28.20
N VAL A 356 -0.80 -23.10 28.50
CA VAL A 356 -2.06 -22.31 28.44
C VAL A 356 -2.61 -22.25 27.02
N PHE A 357 -1.77 -21.92 26.05
CA PHE A 357 -2.16 -21.82 24.66
C PHE A 357 -2.74 -23.14 24.14
N LYS A 358 -2.09 -24.27 24.44
CA LYS A 358 -2.55 -25.61 24.04
C LYS A 358 -3.94 -25.94 24.59
N ARG A 359 -4.25 -25.55 25.83
CA ARG A 359 -5.54 -25.88 26.45
C ARG A 359 -6.67 -24.89 26.11
N ALA A 360 -6.35 -23.63 25.82
CA ALA A 360 -7.34 -22.55 25.74
C ALA A 360 -7.44 -21.87 24.37
N CYS A 361 -6.40 -21.91 23.54
CA CYS A 361 -6.33 -21.17 22.27
C CYS A 361 -6.24 -22.09 21.04
N ALA A 362 -5.66 -23.27 21.21
CA ALA A 362 -5.33 -24.17 20.11
C ALA A 362 -6.56 -24.72 19.37
N GLY A 363 -7.78 -24.67 19.92
CA GLY A 363 -8.99 -25.12 19.20
C GLY A 363 -9.41 -24.22 18.03
N CYS A 364 -8.85 -23.02 17.93
CA CYS A 364 -9.01 -22.14 16.75
C CYS A 364 -7.66 -21.86 16.09
N HIS A 365 -6.57 -21.81 16.86
CA HIS A 365 -5.23 -21.56 16.38
C HIS A 365 -4.41 -22.85 16.27
N GLU A 366 -4.72 -23.66 15.26
CA GLU A 366 -4.16 -24.99 15.06
C GLU A 366 -2.91 -25.00 14.16
N GLY A 367 -2.12 -26.08 14.30
CA GLY A 367 -0.99 -26.37 13.42
C GLY A 367 0.21 -25.44 13.58
N GLU A 368 1.18 -25.59 12.69
CA GLU A 368 2.45 -24.86 12.72
C GLU A 368 2.28 -23.34 12.53
N ARG A 369 1.27 -22.93 11.75
CA ARG A 369 0.95 -21.52 11.51
C ARG A 369 -0.06 -20.94 12.50
N ALA A 370 -0.58 -21.75 13.43
CA ALA A 370 -1.52 -21.35 14.47
C ALA A 370 -2.71 -20.56 13.90
N THR A 371 -3.48 -21.17 12.99
CA THR A 371 -4.61 -20.55 12.27
C THR A 371 -5.70 -21.57 12.00
N SER A 372 -6.92 -21.12 11.77
CA SER A 372 -8.05 -21.97 11.35
C SER A 372 -8.24 -22.03 9.84
N GLY A 373 -7.21 -21.70 9.05
CA GLY A 373 -7.35 -21.68 7.59
C GLY A 373 -7.40 -23.05 6.91
N HIS A 374 -7.16 -24.14 7.64
CA HIS A 374 -7.11 -25.52 7.12
C HIS A 374 -6.20 -25.66 5.89
N ALA A 375 -4.88 -25.68 6.12
CA ALA A 375 -3.90 -25.78 5.05
C ALA A 375 -3.97 -27.12 4.30
N ASP A 376 -3.87 -27.06 2.98
CA ASP A 376 -3.64 -28.22 2.12
C ASP A 376 -2.12 -28.45 1.98
N PRO A 377 -1.56 -29.55 2.55
CA PRO A 377 -0.13 -29.85 2.45
C PRO A 377 0.33 -30.11 1.01
N ALA A 378 -0.58 -30.45 0.09
CA ALA A 378 -0.26 -30.68 -1.31
C ALA A 378 -0.28 -29.39 -2.15
N SER A 379 -0.77 -28.27 -1.61
CA SER A 379 -0.89 -27.01 -2.34
C SER A 379 0.50 -26.40 -2.60
N PRO A 380 0.94 -26.26 -3.87
CA PRO A 380 2.23 -25.64 -4.19
C PRO A 380 2.28 -24.15 -3.82
N TRP A 381 1.11 -23.52 -3.66
CA TRP A 381 0.93 -22.12 -3.27
C TRP A 381 0.54 -21.98 -1.79
N GLY A 382 0.59 -23.08 -1.04
CA GLY A 382 0.38 -23.17 0.40
C GLY A 382 -1.02 -22.75 0.88
N GLY A 383 -2.01 -22.97 0.03
CA GLY A 383 -3.42 -22.64 0.25
C GLY A 383 -4.17 -23.60 1.17
N GLY A 384 -5.49 -23.42 1.23
CA GLY A 384 -6.39 -24.21 2.05
C GLY A 384 -7.05 -25.38 1.32
N ASP A 385 -7.50 -26.36 2.10
CA ASP A 385 -8.19 -27.55 1.58
C ASP A 385 -9.67 -27.27 1.24
N GLU A 386 -10.32 -28.25 0.61
CA GLU A 386 -11.72 -28.15 0.18
C GLU A 386 -12.73 -27.99 1.33
N LYS A 387 -12.35 -28.28 2.59
CA LYS A 387 -13.25 -28.12 3.74
C LYS A 387 -13.51 -26.66 4.05
N GLY A 388 -12.69 -25.74 3.54
CA GLY A 388 -12.80 -24.32 3.84
C GLY A 388 -12.18 -23.96 5.20
N PRO A 389 -12.10 -22.68 5.55
CA PRO A 389 -11.61 -22.23 6.84
C PRO A 389 -12.59 -22.57 7.98
N GLY A 390 -12.07 -22.80 9.19
CA GLY A 390 -12.85 -22.61 10.41
C GLY A 390 -13.12 -21.12 10.64
N LEU A 391 -14.39 -20.76 10.80
CA LEU A 391 -14.85 -19.39 11.03
C LEU A 391 -15.52 -19.27 12.39
N TYR A 392 -15.31 -18.15 13.07
CA TYR A 392 -15.77 -17.93 14.43
C TYR A 392 -16.34 -16.52 14.59
N ASP A 393 -17.37 -16.42 15.41
CA ASP A 393 -17.87 -15.15 15.95
C ASP A 393 -17.33 -14.96 17.36
N VAL A 394 -16.40 -14.03 17.51
CA VAL A 394 -15.80 -13.66 18.79
C VAL A 394 -16.32 -12.31 19.32
N GLY A 395 -17.42 -11.80 18.76
CA GLY A 395 -17.98 -10.50 19.13
C GLY A 395 -17.18 -9.31 18.59
N THR A 396 -16.53 -9.49 17.44
CA THR A 396 -15.72 -8.47 16.79
C THR A 396 -16.38 -7.84 15.57
N ALA A 397 -17.59 -8.26 15.20
CA ALA A 397 -18.33 -7.58 14.14
C ALA A 397 -18.59 -6.10 14.52
N THR A 398 -18.29 -5.19 13.60
CA THR A 398 -18.58 -3.75 13.73
C THR A 398 -19.36 -3.26 12.52
N ASP A 399 -20.25 -2.29 12.73
CA ASP A 399 -20.94 -1.61 11.63
C ASP A 399 -20.14 -0.39 11.12
N ASP A 400 -19.08 0.02 11.84
CA ASP A 400 -18.18 1.11 11.47
C ASP A 400 -16.85 1.01 12.24
N ALA A 401 -15.75 0.77 11.53
CA ALA A 401 -14.37 0.81 12.02
C ALA A 401 -13.72 2.20 11.80
N ARG A 402 -14.51 3.19 11.37
CA ARG A 402 -14.12 4.60 11.16
C ARG A 402 -13.02 4.76 10.11
N VAL A 403 -13.10 3.98 9.03
CA VAL A 403 -12.11 3.97 7.96
C VAL A 403 -12.67 4.72 6.74
N ILE A 404 -13.90 4.42 6.38
CA ILE A 404 -14.58 5.00 5.22
C ILE A 404 -15.24 6.33 5.64
N LEU A 405 -15.13 7.32 4.74
CA LEU A 405 -15.68 8.67 4.86
C LEU A 405 -17.00 8.72 5.62
N ALA A 406 -17.12 9.53 6.66
CA ALA A 406 -18.36 9.68 7.42
C ALA A 406 -19.59 9.96 6.51
N PRO A 407 -20.82 9.57 6.91
CA PRO A 407 -22.03 9.69 6.09
C PRO A 407 -22.30 11.09 5.49
N PHE A 408 -21.83 12.16 6.14
CA PHE A 408 -21.90 13.51 5.58
C PHE A 408 -21.14 13.62 4.24
N PHE A 409 -19.91 13.13 4.17
CA PHE A 409 -19.12 13.18 2.95
C PHE A 409 -19.62 12.20 1.88
N GLU A 410 -20.18 11.05 2.29
CA GLU A 410 -20.87 10.13 1.37
C GLU A 410 -22.00 10.83 0.61
N SER A 411 -22.71 11.77 1.26
CA SER A 411 -23.80 12.51 0.64
C SER A 411 -23.38 13.44 -0.52
N LEU A 412 -22.07 13.67 -0.68
CA LEU A 412 -21.50 14.48 -1.77
C LEU A 412 -21.27 13.68 -3.06
N PHE A 413 -21.39 12.35 -3.01
CA PHE A 413 -21.23 11.46 -4.17
C PHE A 413 -22.57 11.15 -4.85
N SER A 414 -22.51 10.53 -6.03
CA SER A 414 -23.74 10.07 -6.70
C SER A 414 -24.47 9.02 -5.84
N PRO A 415 -25.80 8.84 -5.99
CA PRO A 415 -26.55 7.85 -5.22
C PRO A 415 -26.00 6.42 -5.33
N ALA A 416 -25.45 6.05 -6.49
CA ALA A 416 -24.83 4.74 -6.72
C ALA A 416 -23.52 4.60 -5.92
N GLU A 417 -22.64 5.60 -5.97
CA GLU A 417 -21.38 5.62 -5.21
C GLU A 417 -21.63 5.62 -3.69
N ALA A 418 -22.57 6.44 -3.21
CA ALA A 418 -22.95 6.49 -1.81
C ALA A 418 -23.51 5.15 -1.31
N THR A 419 -24.26 4.43 -2.17
CA THR A 419 -24.78 3.09 -1.84
C THR A 419 -23.63 2.09 -1.67
N VAL A 420 -22.62 2.12 -2.54
CA VAL A 420 -21.44 1.27 -2.42
C VAL A 420 -20.68 1.58 -1.14
N LEU A 421 -20.33 2.86 -0.91
CA LEU A 421 -19.58 3.32 0.28
C LEU A 421 -20.26 2.90 1.58
N ARG A 422 -21.58 3.12 1.68
CA ARG A 422 -22.36 2.70 2.84
C ARG A 422 -22.34 1.20 3.04
N ALA A 423 -22.39 0.44 1.96
CA ALA A 423 -22.42 -1.01 2.05
C ALA A 423 -21.06 -1.57 2.51
N ILE A 424 -19.94 -0.97 2.10
CA ILE A 424 -18.59 -1.43 2.52
C ILE A 424 -18.12 -0.86 3.87
N ARG A 425 -18.94 -0.04 4.55
CA ARG A 425 -18.66 0.41 5.92
C ARG A 425 -18.77 -0.76 6.90
N GLY A 426 -17.80 -0.86 7.81
CA GLY A 426 -17.71 -1.93 8.79
C GLY A 426 -17.59 -3.32 8.17
N ASP A 427 -18.18 -4.28 8.88
CA ASP A 427 -18.31 -5.66 8.48
C ASP A 427 -19.60 -5.91 7.72
N ARG A 428 -19.50 -6.76 6.68
CA ARG A 428 -20.63 -7.09 5.80
C ARG A 428 -20.73 -8.58 5.52
N ASP A 429 -21.94 -9.01 5.20
CA ASP A 429 -22.19 -10.33 4.62
C ASP A 429 -21.60 -10.37 3.19
N LEU A 430 -20.95 -11.48 2.85
CA LEU A 430 -20.42 -11.77 1.52
C LEU A 430 -21.21 -12.94 0.92
N GLY A 431 -21.18 -13.06 -0.41
CA GLY A 431 -21.80 -14.20 -1.09
C GLY A 431 -22.36 -13.88 -2.48
N ALA A 432 -23.07 -14.84 -3.06
CA ALA A 432 -23.65 -14.71 -4.40
C ALA A 432 -24.71 -13.57 -4.53
N ALA A 433 -25.31 -13.17 -3.41
CA ALA A 433 -26.30 -12.10 -3.37
C ALA A 433 -25.69 -10.70 -3.18
N ASP A 434 -24.36 -10.60 -3.03
CA ASP A 434 -23.66 -9.36 -2.65
C ASP A 434 -23.92 -8.20 -3.64
N PRO A 435 -24.58 -7.12 -3.21
CA PRO A 435 -24.86 -5.97 -4.07
C PRO A 435 -23.59 -5.22 -4.50
N VAL A 436 -22.56 -5.15 -3.64
CA VAL A 436 -21.30 -4.50 -3.97
C VAL A 436 -20.55 -5.30 -5.02
N GLN A 437 -20.60 -6.63 -4.93
CA GLN A 437 -20.06 -7.51 -5.96
C GLN A 437 -20.72 -7.28 -7.31
N LYS A 438 -22.06 -7.20 -7.35
CA LYS A 438 -22.79 -6.92 -8.59
C LYS A 438 -22.46 -5.54 -9.17
N THR A 439 -22.28 -4.54 -8.30
CA THR A 439 -21.98 -3.16 -8.71
C THR A 439 -20.53 -2.97 -9.19
N LEU A 440 -19.56 -3.64 -8.57
CA LEU A 440 -18.14 -3.44 -8.91
C LEU A 440 -17.57 -4.56 -9.79
N ASP A 441 -18.34 -5.64 -9.98
CA ASP A 441 -18.05 -6.76 -10.91
C ASP A 441 -16.68 -7.39 -10.63
N PHE A 442 -16.45 -7.70 -9.35
CA PHE A 442 -15.27 -8.44 -8.88
C PHE A 442 -15.62 -9.91 -8.67
N ARG A 443 -14.65 -10.81 -8.53
CA ARG A 443 -14.88 -12.25 -8.32
C ARG A 443 -15.76 -12.47 -7.09
N ALA A 444 -16.88 -13.17 -7.28
CA ALA A 444 -17.77 -13.55 -6.19
C ALA A 444 -17.01 -14.21 -5.04
N ARG A 445 -17.23 -13.72 -3.81
CA ARG A 445 -16.68 -14.34 -2.61
C ARG A 445 -17.61 -15.46 -2.14
N PRO A 446 -17.07 -16.49 -1.47
CA PRO A 446 -17.89 -17.48 -0.78
C PRO A 446 -18.86 -16.81 0.21
N ASP A 447 -19.96 -17.49 0.51
CA ASP A 447 -20.92 -17.00 1.52
C ASP A 447 -20.21 -16.90 2.89
N ARG A 448 -20.24 -15.71 3.49
CA ARG A 448 -19.67 -15.42 4.82
C ARG A 448 -20.58 -14.46 5.56
N LYS A 449 -20.84 -14.70 6.84
CA LYS A 449 -21.53 -13.73 7.68
C LYS A 449 -20.60 -12.62 8.14
N LYS A 450 -21.16 -11.43 8.36
CA LYS A 450 -20.41 -10.26 8.83
C LYS A 450 -19.66 -10.51 10.14
N SER A 451 -20.10 -11.47 10.96
CA SER A 451 -19.44 -11.81 12.22
C SER A 451 -18.49 -13.00 12.16
N GLU A 452 -18.39 -13.67 11.01
CA GLU A 452 -17.59 -14.88 10.84
C GLU A 452 -16.17 -14.56 10.34
N PHE A 453 -15.19 -14.76 11.22
CA PHE A 453 -13.78 -14.56 10.90
C PHE A 453 -12.94 -15.81 11.09
N LYS A 454 -11.95 -15.96 10.23
CA LYS A 454 -10.91 -16.97 10.35
C LYS A 454 -9.94 -16.54 11.45
N ALA A 455 -9.59 -17.46 12.35
CA ALA A 455 -8.53 -17.24 13.31
C ALA A 455 -7.22 -16.96 12.55
N PRO A 456 -6.63 -15.76 12.66
CA PRO A 456 -5.47 -15.39 11.85
C PRO A 456 -4.24 -16.22 12.23
N SER A 457 -3.27 -16.30 11.32
CA SER A 457 -1.94 -16.84 11.67
C SER A 457 -1.31 -16.02 12.78
N LEU A 458 -0.73 -16.71 13.77
CA LEU A 458 -0.02 -16.07 14.87
C LEU A 458 1.49 -15.98 14.65
N VAL A 459 1.98 -16.38 13.47
CA VAL A 459 3.39 -16.21 13.09
C VAL A 459 3.77 -14.73 13.17
N ASN A 460 4.78 -14.41 13.98
CA ASN A 460 5.21 -13.04 14.28
C ASN A 460 4.09 -12.09 14.73
N VAL A 461 3.06 -12.58 15.42
CA VAL A 461 1.91 -11.76 15.87
C VAL A 461 2.33 -10.57 16.74
N TRP A 462 3.47 -10.69 17.44
CA TRP A 462 4.07 -9.65 18.28
C TRP A 462 4.60 -8.43 17.50
N ASP A 463 4.76 -8.51 16.18
CA ASP A 463 5.19 -7.40 15.32
C ASP A 463 4.01 -6.55 14.80
N ASN A 464 2.76 -6.98 15.03
CA ASN A 464 1.60 -6.24 14.55
C ASN A 464 1.45 -4.92 15.33
N ALA A 465 1.20 -3.82 14.60
CA ALA A 465 0.88 -2.53 15.19
C ALA A 465 -0.59 -2.42 15.66
N ILE A 466 -1.49 -3.17 15.04
CA ILE A 466 -2.93 -3.22 15.37
C ILE A 466 -3.46 -4.65 15.29
N PHE A 467 -4.46 -4.95 16.13
CA PHE A 467 -5.06 -6.27 16.33
C PHE A 467 -6.55 -6.29 15.94
N PHE A 468 -7.06 -7.50 15.72
CA PHE A 468 -8.36 -7.78 15.07
C PHE A 468 -8.48 -7.24 13.65
N HIS A 469 -9.54 -7.62 12.94
CA HIS A 469 -9.74 -7.21 11.54
C HIS A 469 -10.09 -5.72 11.41
N ASP A 470 -10.67 -5.14 12.45
CA ASP A 470 -11.11 -3.74 12.53
C ASP A 470 -10.10 -2.81 13.22
N GLY A 471 -8.95 -3.33 13.65
CA GLY A 471 -7.87 -2.54 14.23
C GLY A 471 -8.19 -1.95 15.62
N ARG A 472 -9.19 -2.48 16.33
CA ARG A 472 -9.70 -1.92 17.60
C ARG A 472 -8.71 -1.87 18.77
N TYR A 473 -7.62 -2.61 18.70
CA TYR A 473 -6.56 -2.61 19.72
C TYR A 473 -5.21 -2.43 19.06
N ASP A 474 -4.34 -1.66 19.70
CA ASP A 474 -2.93 -1.42 19.35
C ASP A 474 -1.97 -2.22 20.23
N ARG A 475 -2.49 -2.93 21.23
CA ARG A 475 -1.74 -3.76 22.16
C ARG A 475 -2.19 -5.22 22.13
N ILE A 476 -1.22 -6.13 22.18
CA ILE A 476 -1.50 -7.57 22.20
C ILE A 476 -2.18 -7.99 23.52
N GLU A 477 -1.90 -7.30 24.62
CA GLU A 477 -2.55 -7.56 25.91
C GLU A 477 -4.07 -7.39 25.80
N ASP A 478 -4.53 -6.28 25.21
CA ASP A 478 -5.96 -6.00 25.06
C ASP A 478 -6.62 -6.99 24.10
N ALA A 479 -5.90 -7.40 23.05
CA ALA A 479 -6.39 -8.41 22.12
C ALA A 479 -6.59 -9.79 22.78
N VAL A 480 -5.62 -10.22 23.60
CA VAL A 480 -5.73 -11.48 24.36
C VAL A 480 -6.83 -11.38 25.40
N HIS A 481 -6.86 -10.29 26.16
CA HIS A 481 -7.86 -10.06 27.21
C HIS A 481 -9.29 -10.03 26.64
N HIS A 482 -9.47 -9.44 25.45
CA HIS A 482 -10.73 -9.48 24.72
C HIS A 482 -11.19 -10.92 24.47
N ILE A 483 -10.34 -11.78 23.90
CA ILE A 483 -10.68 -13.19 23.64
C ILE A 483 -11.04 -13.92 24.93
N VAL A 484 -10.25 -13.76 25.99
CA VAL A 484 -10.49 -14.38 27.31
C VAL A 484 -11.86 -14.00 27.84
N THR A 485 -12.17 -12.70 27.83
CA THR A 485 -13.43 -12.18 28.35
C THR A 485 -14.62 -12.60 27.49
N ARG A 486 -14.51 -12.46 26.16
CA ARG A 486 -15.60 -12.76 25.22
C ARG A 486 -15.97 -14.23 25.18
N LEU A 487 -14.99 -15.12 25.32
CA LEU A 487 -15.22 -16.57 25.34
C LEU A 487 -15.40 -17.13 26.76
N GLY A 488 -15.32 -16.30 27.80
CA GLY A 488 -15.44 -16.73 29.19
C GLY A 488 -14.37 -17.76 29.60
N LEU A 489 -13.14 -17.60 29.11
CA LEU A 489 -12.06 -18.54 29.38
C LEU A 489 -11.62 -18.42 30.85
N PRO A 490 -11.41 -19.53 31.57
CA PRO A 490 -11.00 -19.52 32.98
C PRO A 490 -9.47 -19.27 33.10
N LEU A 491 -9.00 -18.13 32.60
CA LEU A 491 -7.60 -17.73 32.66
C LEU A 491 -7.40 -16.64 33.71
N SER A 492 -6.33 -16.76 34.50
CA SER A 492 -5.89 -15.71 35.41
C SER A 492 -5.08 -14.63 34.67
N PRO A 493 -4.88 -13.45 35.26
CA PRO A 493 -3.97 -12.44 34.68
C PRO A 493 -2.54 -12.94 34.48
N ASP A 494 -2.07 -13.91 35.29
CA ASP A 494 -0.75 -14.53 35.07
C ASP A 494 -0.76 -15.50 33.88
N ASP A 495 -1.85 -16.23 33.66
CA ASP A 495 -2.01 -17.07 32.46
C ASP A 495 -1.99 -16.21 31.19
N GLU A 496 -2.68 -15.07 31.19
CA GLU A 496 -2.67 -14.13 30.05
C GLU A 496 -1.26 -13.62 29.75
N ARG A 497 -0.51 -13.19 30.79
CA ARG A 497 0.89 -12.76 30.65
C ARG A 497 1.79 -13.88 30.10
N ASP A 498 1.62 -15.10 30.60
CA ASP A 498 2.41 -16.24 30.15
C ASP A 498 2.09 -16.58 28.68
N VAL A 499 0.82 -16.54 28.26
CA VAL A 499 0.43 -16.72 26.83
C VAL A 499 1.05 -15.65 25.96
N ILE A 500 0.97 -14.38 26.36
CA ILE A 500 1.56 -13.27 25.59
C ILE A 500 3.07 -13.47 25.44
N GLU A 501 3.76 -13.90 26.50
CA GLU A 501 5.19 -14.21 26.42
C GLU A 501 5.47 -15.40 25.48
N TYR A 502 4.61 -16.42 25.44
CA TYR A 502 4.68 -17.47 24.44
C TYR A 502 4.46 -16.97 23.01
N LEU A 503 3.49 -16.08 22.79
CA LEU A 503 3.20 -15.50 21.47
C LEU A 503 4.39 -14.72 20.89
N ARG A 504 5.27 -14.17 21.74
CA ARG A 504 6.53 -13.54 21.29
C ARG A 504 7.50 -14.53 20.64
N THR A 505 7.34 -15.83 20.87
CA THR A 505 8.15 -16.89 20.23
C THR A 505 7.61 -17.34 18.86
N MET A 506 6.39 -16.93 18.52
CA MET A 506 5.67 -17.42 17.34
C MET A 506 6.09 -16.73 16.05
#